data_AF-A0A7V9RXQ0-F1
#
_entry.id   AF-A0A7V9RXQ0-F1
#
_cell.length_a   1.000
_cell.length_b   1.000
_cell.length_c   1.000
_cell.angle_alpha   90.00
_cell.angle_beta   90.00
_cell.angle_gamma   90.00
#
_symmetry.space_group_name_H-M   'P 1'
#
loop_
_entity.id
_entity.type
_entity.pdbx_description
1 polymer ?
#
loop_
_entity_poly.entity_id
_entity_poly.type
_entity_poly.pdbx_seq_one_letter_code
_entity_poly.pdbx_strand_id
1 'polypeptide(L)'
;MDEQHKRIAKDEAVFRATNREIERAEQEGGKTDQLIEVLCECGRKGCSGIISLTAAEYDGVHSQDDRFVVLRGHESVEIEGVVEERAGYLVVDKFGVAEDIVEKESAASRGQ
;
A
#
# COMPACT_ATOMS: atom_id res chain seq x y z
N MET A 1 -21.03 -8.18 3.29
CA MET A 1 -20.51 -7.26 2.26
C MET A 1 -20.85 -5.86 2.70
N ASP A 2 -20.09 -5.42 3.67
CA ASP A 2 -20.49 -4.38 4.60
C ASP A 2 -20.28 -3.00 3.98
N GLU A 3 -21.19 -2.07 4.27
CA GLU A 3 -21.14 -0.65 3.88
C GLU A 3 -19.76 -0.01 4.18
N GLN A 4 -19.05 -0.55 5.17
CA GLN A 4 -17.70 -0.15 5.55
C GLN A 4 -16.66 -0.50 4.47
N HIS A 5 -16.70 -1.71 3.89
CA HIS A 5 -15.79 -2.14 2.83
C HIS A 5 -15.99 -1.32 1.55
N LYS A 6 -17.23 -0.95 1.22
CA LYS A 6 -17.54 -0.08 0.07
C LYS A 6 -17.02 1.35 0.25
N ARG A 7 -17.03 1.87 1.47
CA ARG A 7 -16.48 3.20 1.77
C ARG A 7 -14.96 3.22 1.72
N ILE A 8 -14.32 2.19 2.29
CA ILE A 8 -12.87 2.01 2.24
C ILE A 8 -12.38 1.98 0.79
N ALA A 9 -13.02 1.19 -0.09
CA ALA A 9 -12.67 1.14 -1.52
C ALA A 9 -12.83 2.48 -2.25
N LYS A 10 -13.81 3.30 -1.86
CA LYS A 10 -14.01 4.63 -2.46
C LYS A 10 -12.95 5.63 -1.99
N ASP A 11 -12.56 5.55 -0.71
CA ASP A 11 -11.58 6.45 -0.12
C ASP A 11 -10.16 6.11 -0.64
N GLU A 12 -9.85 4.82 -0.86
CA GLU A 12 -8.59 4.36 -1.49
C GLU A 12 -8.34 4.94 -2.88
N ALA A 13 -9.36 4.94 -3.75
CA ALA A 13 -9.22 5.49 -5.10
C ALA A 13 -8.87 6.98 -5.09
N VAL A 14 -9.33 7.72 -4.07
CA VAL A 14 -8.99 9.14 -3.88
C VAL A 14 -7.53 9.29 -3.48
N PHE A 15 -7.05 8.50 -2.51
CA PHE A 15 -5.64 8.53 -2.10
C PHE A 15 -4.71 8.16 -3.25
N ARG A 16 -5.05 7.13 -4.02
CA ARG A 16 -4.26 6.71 -5.19
C ARG A 16 -4.20 7.82 -6.25
N ALA A 17 -5.31 8.51 -6.51
CA ALA A 17 -5.33 9.63 -7.45
C ALA A 17 -4.40 10.76 -6.99
N THR A 18 -4.47 11.13 -5.70
CA THR A 18 -3.59 12.15 -5.10
C THR A 18 -2.12 11.72 -5.15
N ASN A 19 -1.80 10.47 -4.81
CA ASN A 19 -0.43 9.96 -4.83
C ASN A 19 0.16 9.95 -6.25
N ARG A 20 -0.63 9.61 -7.28
CA ARG A 20 -0.20 9.71 -8.69
C ARG A 20 0.08 11.16 -9.12
N GLU A 21 -0.62 12.14 -8.56
CA GLU A 21 -0.31 13.55 -8.82
C GLU A 21 1.01 13.97 -8.17
N ILE A 22 1.26 13.51 -6.93
CA ILE A 22 2.54 13.74 -6.23
C ILE A 22 3.69 13.10 -7.00
N GLU A 23 3.54 11.82 -7.38
CA GLU A 23 4.54 11.11 -8.18
C GLU A 23 4.85 11.86 -9.47
N ARG A 24 3.83 12.28 -10.22
CA ARG A 24 4.03 13.03 -11.48
C ARG A 24 4.79 14.34 -11.24
N ALA A 25 4.42 15.09 -10.21
CA ALA A 25 5.08 16.36 -9.88
C ALA A 25 6.56 16.16 -9.51
N GLU A 26 6.89 15.09 -8.80
CA GLU A 26 8.28 14.75 -8.44
C GLU A 26 9.06 14.18 -9.63
N GLN A 27 8.40 13.42 -10.52
CA GLN A 27 9.02 12.88 -11.74
C GLN A 27 9.33 13.95 -12.81
N GLU A 28 8.71 15.13 -12.78
CA GLU A 28 9.08 16.25 -13.66
C GLU A 28 10.55 16.69 -13.45
N GLY A 29 11.17 16.33 -12.32
CA GLY A 29 12.61 16.46 -12.06
C GLY A 29 13.51 15.41 -12.75
N GLY A 30 12.94 14.42 -13.43
CA GLY A 30 13.64 13.42 -14.25
C GLY A 30 14.38 12.32 -13.49
N LYS A 31 14.10 12.13 -12.20
CA LYS A 31 14.81 11.16 -11.33
C LYS A 31 13.83 10.16 -10.72
N THR A 32 13.80 8.94 -11.25
CA THR A 32 12.96 7.84 -10.72
C THR A 32 13.48 7.26 -9.40
N ASP A 33 14.76 7.50 -9.08
CA ASP A 33 15.43 7.08 -7.83
C ASP A 33 15.26 8.10 -6.69
N GLN A 34 14.56 9.22 -6.95
CA GLN A 34 14.28 10.22 -5.92
C GLN A 34 13.20 9.69 -4.97
N LEU A 35 13.42 9.88 -3.67
CA LEU A 35 12.41 9.64 -2.65
C LEU A 35 11.27 10.64 -2.81
N ILE A 36 10.05 10.11 -2.90
CA ILE A 36 8.80 10.84 -2.91
C ILE A 36 8.04 10.54 -1.61
N GLU A 37 7.22 11.50 -1.19
CA GLU A 37 6.37 11.38 -0.01
C GLU A 37 4.93 11.15 -0.45
N VAL A 38 4.44 9.92 -0.33
CA VAL A 38 3.05 9.56 -0.67
C VAL A 38 2.21 9.39 0.58
N LEU A 39 0.90 9.51 0.45
CA LEU A 39 -0.03 9.26 1.53
C LEU A 39 -0.32 7.77 1.68
N CYS A 40 -0.50 7.33 2.92
CA CYS A 40 -0.92 5.97 3.27
C CYS A 40 -2.28 5.64 2.67
N GLU A 41 -2.35 4.55 1.89
CA GLU A 41 -3.52 4.21 1.09
C GLU A 41 -4.53 3.30 1.81
N CYS A 42 -4.43 3.15 3.12
CA CYS A 42 -5.26 2.24 3.92
C CYS A 42 -6.79 2.51 3.93
N GLY A 43 -7.27 3.55 3.24
CA GLY A 43 -8.69 3.91 3.17
C GLY A 43 -9.33 4.34 4.50
N ARG A 44 -8.56 4.47 5.59
CA ARG A 44 -9.06 4.93 6.90
C ARG A 44 -9.37 6.42 6.85
N LYS A 45 -10.57 6.80 7.32
CA LYS A 45 -10.96 8.20 7.42
C LYS A 45 -10.01 8.98 8.33
N GLY A 46 -9.43 10.06 7.79
CA GLY A 46 -8.49 10.91 8.52
C GLY A 46 -7.08 10.37 8.61
N CYS A 47 -6.73 9.31 7.86
CA CYS A 47 -5.34 8.92 7.73
C CYS A 47 -4.57 9.97 6.92
N SER A 48 -3.58 10.60 7.55
CA SER A 48 -2.62 11.51 6.92
C SER A 48 -1.20 10.99 7.06
N GLY A 49 -1.04 9.66 7.15
CA GLY A 49 0.25 9.02 7.27
C GLY A 49 1.06 9.22 5.99
N ILE A 50 2.33 9.59 6.13
CA ILE A 50 3.24 9.80 5.00
C ILE A 50 4.19 8.60 4.90
N ILE A 51 4.36 8.09 3.69
CA ILE A 51 5.28 7.02 3.35
C ILE A 51 6.32 7.59 2.39
N SER A 52 7.59 7.45 2.75
CA SER A 52 8.72 7.84 1.89
C SER A 52 9.21 6.60 1.13
N LEU A 53 9.11 6.63 -0.20
CA LEU A 53 9.62 5.58 -1.09
C LEU A 53 10.04 6.22 -2.42
N THR A 54 10.80 5.51 -3.25
CA THR A 54 11.13 6.02 -4.58
C THR A 54 9.94 5.95 -5.53
N ALA A 55 9.91 6.82 -6.54
CA ALA A 55 8.88 6.74 -7.58
C ALA A 55 8.89 5.37 -8.28
N ALA A 56 10.07 4.77 -8.51
CA ALA A 56 10.19 3.43 -9.07
C ALA A 56 9.59 2.33 -8.17
N GLU A 57 9.75 2.43 -6.84
CA GLU A 57 9.10 1.50 -5.91
C GLU A 57 7.58 1.69 -5.90
N TYR A 58 7.12 2.94 -5.94
CA TYR A 58 5.70 3.26 -5.95
C TYR A 58 5.00 2.73 -7.21
N ASP A 59 5.58 2.96 -8.39
CA ASP A 59 5.11 2.42 -9.66
C ASP A 59 5.18 0.87 -9.67
N GLY A 60 6.26 0.30 -9.14
CA GLY A 60 6.42 -1.16 -9.04
C GLY A 60 5.34 -1.83 -8.19
N VAL A 61 4.95 -1.22 -7.07
CA VAL A 61 3.81 -1.68 -6.27
C VAL A 61 2.51 -1.58 -7.08
N HIS A 62 2.31 -0.45 -7.76
CA HIS A 62 1.10 -0.15 -8.53
C HIS A 62 1.04 -0.81 -9.91
N SER A 63 2.05 -1.62 -10.28
CA SER A 63 2.00 -2.45 -11.47
C SER A 63 0.87 -3.50 -11.41
N GLN A 64 0.32 -3.78 -10.22
CA GLN A 64 -0.90 -4.56 -10.02
C GLN A 64 -1.97 -3.65 -9.41
N ASP A 65 -3.13 -3.56 -10.06
CA ASP A 65 -4.19 -2.62 -9.68
C ASP A 65 -4.72 -2.84 -8.25
N ASP A 66 -4.61 -4.06 -7.72
CA ASP A 66 -5.11 -4.43 -6.38
C ASP A 66 -4.09 -4.26 -5.25
N ARG A 67 -2.91 -3.66 -5.53
CA ARG A 67 -1.87 -3.42 -4.52
C ARG A 67 -1.82 -1.99 -4.01
N PHE A 68 -1.57 -1.84 -2.71
CA PHE A 68 -1.57 -0.55 -2.03
C PHE A 68 -0.39 -0.45 -1.06
N VAL A 69 0.10 0.79 -0.84
CA VAL A 69 1.13 1.07 0.17
C VAL A 69 0.49 1.63 1.44
N VAL A 70 0.71 0.94 2.56
CA VAL A 70 0.13 1.30 3.86
C VAL A 70 1.18 1.36 4.97
N LEU A 71 0.94 2.16 5.99
CA LEU A 71 1.78 2.15 7.20
C LEU A 71 1.61 0.84 7.97
N ARG A 72 2.63 0.45 8.73
CA ARG A 72 2.55 -0.72 9.61
C ARG A 72 1.44 -0.53 10.67
N GLY A 73 0.60 -1.53 10.87
CA GLY A 73 -0.58 -1.48 11.73
C GLY A 73 -1.79 -0.80 11.08
N HIS A 74 -1.67 -0.35 9.82
CA HIS A 74 -2.77 0.22 9.04
C HIS A 74 -3.40 -0.78 8.07
N GLU A 75 -2.79 -1.94 7.89
CA GLU A 75 -3.35 -3.06 7.15
C GLU A 75 -4.65 -3.56 7.79
N SER A 76 -5.55 -4.07 6.94
CA SER A 76 -6.86 -4.60 7.29
C SER A 76 -6.94 -6.06 6.88
N VAL A 77 -6.41 -6.95 7.72
CA VAL A 77 -6.29 -8.40 7.46
C VAL A 77 -7.60 -9.11 7.06
N GLU A 78 -8.75 -8.48 7.30
CA GLU A 78 -10.08 -8.99 6.91
C GLU A 78 -10.39 -8.83 5.40
N ILE A 79 -9.69 -7.91 4.71
CA ILE A 79 -9.97 -7.55 3.30
C ILE A 79 -8.73 -7.47 2.42
N GLU A 80 -7.52 -7.51 3.00
CA GLU A 80 -6.26 -7.44 2.28
C GLU A 80 -5.17 -8.27 2.97
N GLY A 81 -4.19 -8.74 2.20
CA GLY A 81 -3.05 -9.53 2.67
C GLY A 81 -1.72 -8.80 2.48
N VAL A 82 -0.81 -8.90 3.44
CA VAL A 82 0.53 -8.31 3.32
C VAL A 82 1.42 -9.17 2.41
N VAL A 83 1.58 -8.73 1.16
CA VAL A 83 2.45 -9.40 0.19
C VAL A 83 3.92 -9.08 0.42
N GLU A 84 4.23 -7.85 0.82
CA GLU A 84 5.61 -7.40 1.02
C GLU A 84 5.76 -6.48 2.23
N GLU A 85 6.87 -6.63 2.96
CA GLU A 85 7.20 -5.82 4.12
C GLU A 85 8.48 -5.04 3.86
N ARG A 86 8.41 -3.71 3.95
CA ARG A 86 9.56 -2.83 3.74
C ARG A 86 9.88 -2.04 5.00
N ALA A 87 11.05 -1.39 5.00
CA ALA A 87 11.46 -0.51 6.09
C ALA A 87 10.62 0.77 6.06
N GLY A 88 9.52 0.79 6.82
CA GLY A 88 8.65 1.97 6.99
C GLY A 88 7.21 1.78 6.50
N TYR A 89 6.95 0.82 5.63
CA TYR A 89 5.61 0.55 5.09
C TYR A 89 5.40 -0.92 4.72
N LEU A 90 4.15 -1.25 4.43
CA LEU A 90 3.69 -2.55 3.96
C LEU A 90 3.09 -2.39 2.57
N VAL A 91 3.28 -3.41 1.74
CA VAL A 91 2.53 -3.57 0.50
C VAL A 91 1.45 -4.60 0.75
N VAL A 92 0.20 -4.18 0.62
CA VAL A 92 -0.97 -5.02 0.78
C VAL A 92 -1.61 -5.29 -0.57
N ASP A 93 -2.18 -6.47 -0.73
CA ASP A 93 -2.91 -6.91 -1.91
C ASP A 93 -4.36 -7.17 -1.49
N LYS A 94 -5.31 -6.49 -2.13
CA LYS A 94 -6.72 -6.69 -1.82
C LYS A 94 -7.16 -8.03 -2.37
N PHE A 95 -7.64 -8.89 -1.48
CA PHE A 95 -8.33 -10.09 -1.90
C PHE A 95 -9.55 -9.67 -2.71
N GLY A 96 -9.58 -10.03 -3.98
CA GLY A 96 -10.71 -9.82 -4.88
C GLY A 96 -11.90 -10.68 -4.46
N VAL A 97 -12.42 -10.51 -3.25
CA VAL A 97 -13.57 -11.24 -2.71
C VAL A 97 -13.50 -12.77 -2.91
N ALA A 98 -12.31 -13.35 -2.93
CA ALA A 98 -12.00 -14.77 -2.86
C ALA A 98 -10.47 -14.88 -2.95
N GLU A 99 -9.92 -15.99 -2.43
CA GLU A 99 -8.50 -16.39 -2.45
C GLU A 99 -7.70 -15.87 -1.25
N ASP A 100 -7.85 -16.49 -0.07
CA ASP A 100 -7.05 -17.63 0.42
C ASP A 100 -5.77 -17.16 1.14
N ILE A 101 -5.84 -17.08 2.48
CA ILE A 101 -4.70 -16.78 3.34
C ILE A 101 -3.90 -18.08 3.52
N VAL A 102 -2.86 -18.26 2.72
CA VAL A 102 -1.80 -19.25 2.97
C VAL A 102 -0.55 -18.54 3.48
N GLU A 103 -0.21 -18.91 4.72
CA GLU A 103 1.11 -18.91 5.38
C GLU A 103 2.05 -17.70 5.24
N LYS A 104 2.19 -16.96 6.36
CA LYS A 104 3.50 -16.45 6.81
C LYS A 104 3.79 -16.87 8.26
N GLU A 105 3.82 -18.19 8.49
CA GLU A 105 4.58 -18.80 9.60
C GLU A 105 5.89 -19.33 8.99
N SER A 106 6.84 -18.46 8.65
CA SER A 106 8.23 -18.88 8.37
C SER A 106 9.20 -17.68 8.26
N ALA A 107 9.55 -17.07 9.39
CA ALA A 107 10.84 -16.35 9.52
C ALA A 107 11.26 -16.08 10.98
N ALA A 108 11.05 -17.00 11.92
CA ALA A 108 11.64 -16.90 13.25
C ALA A 108 12.00 -18.26 13.85
N SER A 109 13.01 -18.92 13.27
CA SER A 109 13.79 -19.96 13.95
C SER A 109 15.18 -20.01 13.32
N ARG A 110 16.00 -18.99 13.61
CA ARG A 110 17.46 -19.11 13.47
C ARG A 110 17.91 -20.19 14.45
N GLY A 111 18.54 -21.23 13.91
CA GLY A 111 19.22 -22.24 14.70
C GLY A 111 20.29 -21.63 15.61
N GLN A 112 20.41 -22.22 16.79
CA GLN A 112 21.62 -22.30 17.60
C GLN A 112 21.65 -23.71 18.20
#